data_AF-A0A2N3T8N3-F1
#
_entry.id   AF-A0A2N3T8N3-F1
#
_cell.length_a   1.000
_cell.length_b   1.000
_cell.length_c   1.000
_cell.angle_alpha   90.00
_cell.angle_beta   90.00
_cell.angle_gamma   90.00
#
_symmetry.space_group_name_H-M   'P 1'
#
loop_
_entity.id
_entity.type
_entity.pdbx_description
1 polymer ?
#
loop_
_entity_poly.entity_id
_entity_poly.type
_entity_poly.pdbx_seq_one_letter_code
_entity_poly.pdbx_strand_id
1 'polypeptide(L)'
;MTNTYQTTVQKNLNGKWKAETMVKNINGYDWEISTYKWDKKGLVCMAQACQKTEFGTTFVIFQDPSIKLYQVQGRGTEKAIKETHEMGLLAFDKLIASGELPHRESSE
;
A
#
# COMPACT_ATOMS: atom_id res chain seq x y z
N MET A 1 13.45 13.23 -0.33
CA MET A 1 14.18 11.95 -0.32
C MET A 1 13.21 10.91 -0.83
N THR A 2 13.54 10.17 -1.88
CA THR A 2 12.68 9.10 -2.39
C THR A 2 13.14 7.81 -1.73
N ASN A 3 12.26 7.14 -0.98
CA ASN A 3 12.64 5.87 -0.36
C ASN A 3 12.74 4.79 -1.45
N THR A 4 13.79 3.97 -1.41
CA THR A 4 13.90 2.84 -2.34
C THR A 4 13.10 1.68 -1.78
N TYR A 5 11.97 1.39 -2.43
CA TYR A 5 11.06 0.31 -2.04
C TYR A 5 11.32 -0.98 -2.82
N GLN A 6 11.28 -2.12 -2.13
CA GLN A 6 11.17 -3.41 -2.80
C GLN A 6 9.71 -3.66 -3.16
N THR A 7 9.43 -3.74 -4.46
CA THR A 7 8.09 -3.98 -5.02
C THR A 7 8.04 -5.33 -5.68
N THR A 8 7.04 -6.15 -5.32
CA THR A 8 6.71 -7.39 -6.01
C THR A 8 5.54 -7.14 -6.93
N VAL A 9 5.62 -7.58 -8.19
CA VAL A 9 4.53 -7.50 -9.17
C VAL A 9 4.22 -8.89 -9.68
N GLN A 10 2.98 -9.32 -9.51
CA GLN A 10 2.56 -10.68 -9.80
C GLN A 10 1.08 -10.75 -10.17
N LYS A 11 0.67 -11.87 -10.77
CA LYS A 11 -0.76 -12.17 -10.96
C LYS A 11 -1.29 -12.91 -9.74
N ASN A 12 -2.49 -12.54 -9.29
CA ASN A 12 -3.20 -13.30 -8.27
C ASN A 12 -3.82 -14.59 -8.87
N LEU A 13 -4.47 -15.40 -8.02
CA LEU A 13 -5.12 -16.66 -8.42
C LEU A 13 -6.17 -16.48 -9.53
N ASN A 14 -6.73 -15.27 -9.68
CA ASN A 14 -7.71 -14.92 -10.70
C ASN A 14 -7.06 -14.36 -11.99
N GLY A 15 -5.73 -14.43 -12.11
CA GLY A 15 -4.96 -13.94 -13.25
C GLY A 15 -4.85 -12.41 -13.35
N LYS A 16 -5.35 -11.65 -12.37
CA LYS A 16 -5.28 -10.18 -12.33
C LYS A 16 -3.93 -9.74 -11.76
N TRP A 17 -3.30 -8.74 -12.39
CA TRP A 17 -2.06 -8.14 -11.89
C TRP A 17 -2.27 -7.39 -10.58
N LYS A 18 -1.31 -7.54 -9.67
CA LYS A 18 -1.18 -6.84 -8.38
C LYS A 18 0.28 -6.40 -8.19
N ALA A 19 0.49 -5.24 -7.59
CA ALA A 19 1.79 -4.81 -7.07
C ALA A 19 1.72 -4.64 -5.56
N GLU A 20 2.78 -5.01 -4.85
CA GLU A 20 2.87 -5.00 -3.40
C GLU A 20 4.24 -4.52 -2.92
N THR A 21 4.25 -3.65 -1.93
CA THR A 21 5.44 -3.20 -1.20
C THR A 21 5.18 -3.29 0.29
N MET A 22 6.16 -3.81 1.02
CA MET A 22 6.13 -3.84 2.48
C MET A 22 7.11 -2.81 3.03
N VAL A 23 6.61 -1.87 3.83
CA VAL A 23 7.41 -0.88 4.55
C VAL A 23 7.34 -1.19 6.04
N LYS A 24 8.47 -1.15 6.75
CA LYS A 24 8.52 -1.54 8.15
C LYS A 24 8.79 -0.36 9.07
N ASN A 25 8.26 -0.44 10.29
CA ASN A 25 8.58 0.46 11.40
C ASN A 25 8.38 1.96 11.08
N ILE A 26 7.28 2.30 10.43
CA ILE A 26 6.89 3.70 10.21
C ILE A 26 5.70 4.03 11.11
N ASN A 27 5.88 4.99 12.02
CA ASN A 27 4.87 5.48 12.96
C ASN A 27 4.23 4.39 13.84
N GLY A 28 5.03 3.39 14.23
CA GLY A 28 4.58 2.27 15.07
C GLY A 28 3.84 1.16 14.32
N TYR A 29 3.81 1.21 12.98
CA TYR A 29 3.20 0.21 12.12
C TYR A 29 4.19 -0.33 11.08
N ASP A 30 3.92 -1.56 10.63
CA ASP A 30 4.30 -1.96 9.28
C ASP A 30 3.19 -1.53 8.31
N TRP A 31 3.54 -1.31 7.05
CA TRP A 31 2.61 -0.89 6.02
C TRP A 31 2.69 -1.81 4.81
N GLU A 32 1.57 -2.43 4.50
CA GLU A 32 1.38 -3.13 3.23
C GLU A 32 0.77 -2.17 2.21
N ILE A 33 1.58 -1.77 1.24
CA ILE A 33 1.15 -0.92 0.13
C ILE A 33 0.81 -1.85 -1.03
N SER A 34 -0.43 -1.81 -1.50
CA SER A 34 -0.89 -2.69 -2.57
C SER A 34 -1.66 -1.95 -3.65
N THR A 35 -1.45 -2.37 -4.89
CA THR A 35 -2.14 -1.84 -6.07
C THR A 35 -2.83 -2.94 -6.84
N TYR A 36 -4.10 -2.73 -7.15
CA TYR A 36 -4.93 -3.72 -7.87
C TYR A 36 -6.02 -3.03 -8.69
N LYS A 37 -6.57 -3.76 -9.66
CA LYS A 37 -7.78 -3.33 -10.39
C LYS A 37 -9.01 -3.56 -9.51
N TRP A 38 -9.67 -2.47 -9.14
CA TRP A 38 -11.01 -2.47 -8.58
C TRP A 38 -12.02 -2.34 -9.72
N ASP A 39 -12.89 -3.33 -9.89
CA ASP A 39 -13.74 -3.45 -11.08
C ASP A 39 -14.50 -2.15 -11.44
N LYS A 40 -15.12 -1.49 -10.46
CA LYS A 40 -15.86 -0.22 -10.66
C LYS A 40 -15.04 1.06 -10.52
N LYS A 41 -13.85 1.02 -9.90
CA LYS A 41 -13.10 2.23 -9.48
C LYS A 41 -11.80 2.46 -10.25
N GLY A 42 -11.45 1.57 -11.18
CA GLY A 42 -10.19 1.63 -11.92
C GLY A 42 -9.05 0.94 -11.16
N LEU A 43 -7.84 1.46 -11.26
CA LEU A 43 -6.69 1.02 -10.49
C LEU A 43 -6.62 1.82 -9.20
N VAL A 44 -6.43 1.12 -8.09
CA VAL A 44 -6.38 1.73 -6.76
C VAL A 44 -5.10 1.27 -6.08
N CYS A 45 -4.37 2.22 -5.49
CA CYS A 45 -3.27 1.97 -4.57
C CYS A 45 -3.70 2.32 -3.14
N MET A 46 -3.56 1.36 -2.24
CA MET A 46 -3.90 1.48 -0.82
C MET A 46 -2.65 1.22 0.02
N ALA A 47 -2.52 1.91 1.15
CA ALA A 47 -1.62 1.57 2.24
C ALA A 47 -2.46 1.05 3.41
N GLN A 48 -2.20 -0.18 3.84
CA GLN A 48 -2.83 -0.80 4.99
C GLN A 48 -1.78 -0.90 6.10
N ALA A 49 -2.03 -0.25 7.24
CA ALA A 49 -1.25 -0.51 8.43
C ALA A 49 -1.51 -1.95 8.88
N CYS A 50 -0.44 -2.63 9.24
CA CYS A 50 -0.46 -4.02 9.64
C CYS A 50 0.73 -4.30 10.56
N GLN A 51 0.82 -5.55 11.01
CA GLN A 51 1.98 -6.10 11.69
C GLN A 51 2.49 -7.29 10.88
N LYS A 52 3.79 -7.30 10.57
CA LYS A 52 4.41 -8.48 9.95
C LYS A 52 4.72 -9.51 11.03
N THR A 53 4.10 -10.67 10.91
CA THR A 53 4.34 -11.86 11.74
C THR A 53 5.14 -12.90 10.94
N GLU A 54 5.57 -13.97 11.61
CA GLU A 54 6.20 -15.12 10.95
C GLU A 54 5.26 -15.83 9.95
N PHE A 55 3.95 -15.75 10.16
CA PHE A 55 2.93 -16.40 9.33
C PHE A 55 2.36 -15.51 8.21
N GLY A 56 2.81 -14.25 8.10
CA GLY A 56 2.29 -13.29 7.14
C GLY A 56 1.98 -11.93 7.76
N THR A 57 1.15 -11.14 7.08
CA THR A 57 0.68 -9.84 7.56
C THR A 57 -0.64 -9.99 8.30
N THR A 58 -0.75 -9.35 9.47
CA THR A 58 -1.99 -9.30 10.25
C THR A 58 -2.40 -7.86 10.44
N PHE A 59 -3.70 -7.58 10.36
CA PHE A 59 -4.26 -6.25 10.66
C PHE A 59 -5.61 -6.41 11.34
N VAL A 60 -5.96 -5.45 12.18
CA VAL A 60 -7.21 -5.39 12.92
C VAL A 60 -8.16 -4.42 12.22
N ILE A 61 -9.26 -4.95 11.71
CA ILE A 61 -10.28 -4.16 11.01
C ILE A 61 -10.82 -3.07 11.94
N PHE A 62 -10.97 -1.85 11.42
CA PHE A 62 -11.43 -0.63 12.11
C PHE A 62 -10.48 -0.05 13.17
N GLN A 63 -9.39 -0.74 13.52
CA GLN A 63 -8.35 -0.20 14.40
C GLN A 63 -7.13 0.22 13.59
N ASP A 64 -6.68 -0.65 12.69
CA ASP A 64 -5.50 -0.37 11.89
C ASP A 64 -5.87 0.50 10.68
N PRO A 65 -5.18 1.64 10.49
CA PRO A 65 -5.51 2.60 9.46
C PRO A 65 -5.36 2.02 8.05
N SER A 66 -6.27 2.43 7.16
CA SER A 66 -6.25 2.09 5.75
C SER A 66 -6.40 3.36 4.92
N ILE A 67 -5.42 3.64 4.06
CA ILE A 67 -5.31 4.91 3.35
C ILE A 67 -5.33 4.64 1.85
N LYS A 68 -6.19 5.36 1.13
CA LYS A 68 -6.15 5.37 -0.33
C LYS A 68 -5.11 6.38 -0.79
N LEU A 69 -4.00 5.88 -1.33
CA LEU A 69 -2.86 6.70 -1.76
C LEU A 69 -3.06 7.29 -3.15
N TYR A 70 -3.56 6.48 -4.08
CA TYR A 70 -3.72 6.90 -5.47
C TYR A 70 -4.84 6.11 -6.15
N GLN A 71 -5.52 6.75 -7.11
CA GLN A 71 -6.58 6.11 -7.88
C GLN A 71 -6.64 6.72 -9.28
N VAL A 72 -6.73 5.84 -10.29
CA VAL A 72 -6.87 6.26 -11.69
C VAL A 72 -7.80 5.30 -12.44
N GLN A 73 -8.56 5.80 -13.41
CA GLN A 73 -9.34 4.96 -14.30
C GLN A 73 -8.41 4.28 -15.33
N GLY A 74 -8.59 2.99 -15.57
CA GLY A 74 -7.72 2.26 -16.49
C GLY A 74 -7.90 0.75 -16.47
N ARG A 75 -7.23 0.08 -17.42
CA ARG A 75 -7.16 -1.38 -17.49
C ARG A 75 -6.08 -1.91 -16.54
N GLY A 76 -6.30 -3.09 -15.97
CA GLY A 76 -5.34 -3.76 -15.07
C GLY A 76 -4.21 -4.47 -15.79
N THR A 77 -3.50 -3.79 -16.69
CA THR A 77 -2.28 -4.32 -17.31
C THR A 77 -1.11 -4.23 -16.33
N GLU A 78 -0.09 -5.06 -16.51
CA GLU A 78 1.11 -5.05 -15.65
C GLU A 78 1.74 -3.65 -15.58
N LYS A 79 1.91 -3.02 -16.74
CA LYS A 79 2.47 -1.67 -16.85
C LYS A 79 1.64 -0.65 -16.06
N ALA A 80 0.32 -0.63 -16.26
CA ALA A 80 -0.53 0.33 -15.58
C ALA A 80 -0.57 0.10 -14.06
N ILE A 81 -0.47 -1.17 -13.61
CA ILE A 81 -0.33 -1.51 -12.19
C ILE A 81 0.98 -0.96 -11.62
N LYS A 82 2.12 -1.15 -12.32
CA LYS A 82 3.43 -0.60 -11.90
C LYS A 82 3.41 0.92 -11.79
N GLU A 83 2.95 1.60 -12.83
CA GLU A 83 2.87 3.08 -12.86
C GLU A 83 1.94 3.62 -11.74
N THR A 84 0.78 2.98 -11.53
CA THR A 84 -0.14 3.36 -10.46
C THR A 84 0.48 3.12 -9.08
N HIS A 85 1.25 2.04 -8.93
CA HIS A 85 1.93 1.72 -7.68
C HIS A 85 3.02 2.74 -7.35
N GLU A 86 3.86 3.10 -8.33
CA GLU A 86 4.88 4.14 -8.19
C GLU A 86 4.28 5.49 -7.76
N MET A 87 3.16 5.90 -8.37
CA MET A 87 2.43 7.11 -7.96
C MET A 87 1.88 7.00 -6.54
N GLY A 88 1.44 5.82 -6.12
CA GLY A 88 1.04 5.55 -4.74
C GLY A 88 2.20 5.65 -3.75
N LEU A 89 3.37 5.09 -4.08
CA LEU A 89 4.58 5.19 -3.26
C LEU A 89 5.03 6.65 -3.10
N LEU A 90 4.98 7.44 -4.18
CA LEU A 90 5.24 8.89 -4.10
C LEU A 90 4.25 9.63 -3.20
N ALA A 91 2.97 9.23 -3.20
CA ALA A 91 1.97 9.80 -2.29
C ALA A 91 2.24 9.38 -0.83
N PHE A 92 2.66 8.13 -0.60
CA PHE A 92 3.03 7.64 0.72
C PHE A 92 4.26 8.37 1.29
N ASP A 93 5.30 8.58 0.48
CA ASP A 93 6.48 9.37 0.86
C ASP A 93 6.11 10.81 1.27
N LYS A 94 5.13 11.41 0.60
CA LYS A 94 4.62 12.75 0.97
C LYS A 94 3.90 12.74 2.32
N LEU A 95 3.12 11.70 2.62
CA LEU A 95 2.45 11.55 3.92
C LEU A 95 3.46 11.35 5.05
N ILE A 96 4.53 10.58 4.80
CA ILE A 96 5.65 10.46 5.76
C ILE A 96 6.29 11.83 5.99
N ALA A 97 6.66 12.53 4.91
CA ALA A 97 7.39 13.79 5.00
C ALA A 97 6.56 14.93 5.63
N SER A 98 5.24 14.91 5.49
CA SER A 98 4.32 15.88 6.09
C SER A 98 3.92 15.54 7.53
N GLY A 99 4.19 14.32 8.00
CA GLY A 99 3.74 13.85 9.32
C GLY A 99 2.24 13.54 9.39
N GLU A 100 1.54 13.50 8.25
CA GLU A 100 0.10 13.21 8.17
C GLU A 100 -0.21 11.71 8.20
N LEU A 101 0.82 10.86 8.16
CA LEU A 101 0.64 9.42 8.26
C LEU A 101 0.21 9.05 9.70
N PRO A 102 -0.85 8.22 9.89
CA PRO A 102 -1.31 7.81 11.21
C PRO A 102 -0.22 7.20 12.08
N HIS A 103 -0.33 7.45 13.38
CA HIS A 103 0.59 6.92 14.39
C HIS A 103 -0.15 5.95 15.30
N ARG A 104 0.55 4.88 15.71
CA ARG A 104 0.07 4.03 16.78
C ARG A 104 0.32 4.77 18.09
N GLU A 105 -0.74 5.19 18.76
CA GLU A 105 -0.61 5.65 20.15
C GLU A 105 -0.09 4.46 20.96
N SER A 106 1.12 4.58 21.50
CA SER A 106 1.57 3.69 22.56
C SER A 106 0.67 3.97 23.75
N SER A 107 -0.20 3.03 24.10
CA SER A 107 -0.84 2.99 25.41
C SER A 107 0.27 2.76 26.44
N GLU A 108 0.84 3.84 26.96
CA GLU A 108 1.54 3.85 28.25
C GLU A 108 0.55 3.63 29.40
#